data_AF-A0A820WAX7-F1
#
_entry.id   AF-A0A820WAX7-F1
#
_cell.length_a   1.000
_cell.length_b   1.000
_cell.length_c   1.000
_cell.angle_alpha   90.00
_cell.angle_beta   90.00
_cell.angle_gamma   90.00
#
_symmetry.space_group_name_H-M   'P 1'
#
loop_
_entity.id
_entity.type
_entity.pdbx_description
1 polymer ?
#
loop_
_entity_poly.entity_id
_entity_poly.type
_entity_poly.pdbx_seq_one_letter_code
_entity_poly.pdbx_strand_id
1 'polypeptide(L)'
;MQRHQLLFEYGKFCKLCSLPCLQKAQKQILTNVSGIFRTGMNAIMGPTGCGKSSLLDLLADRKDREGFEGEILLNGHPRTQNYKYHVGYVVQDDIICGNLTVKENLMFSANVRLSTK
;
A
#
# COMPACT_ATOMS: atom_id res chain seq x y z
N MET A 1 -13.87 -1.14 -23.72
CA MET A 1 -12.53 -1.41 -23.13
C MET A 1 -12.24 -0.36 -22.07
N GLN A 2 -12.45 -0.67 -20.80
CA GLN A 2 -12.16 0.28 -19.72
C GLN A 2 -10.65 0.38 -19.52
N ARG A 3 -10.09 1.59 -19.70
CA ARG A 3 -8.68 1.86 -19.43
C ARG A 3 -8.47 1.70 -17.92
N HIS A 4 -7.79 0.64 -17.49
CA HIS A 4 -7.49 0.44 -16.08
C HIS A 4 -6.57 1.58 -15.60
N GLN A 5 -7.09 2.48 -14.79
CA GLN A 5 -6.38 3.66 -14.31
C GLN A 5 -6.57 3.77 -12.81
N LEU A 6 -5.47 3.99 -12.13
CA LEU A 6 -5.38 4.18 -10.71
C LEU A 6 -5.27 5.70 -10.47
N LEU A 7 -6.36 6.31 -10.01
CA LEU A 7 -6.48 7.75 -9.80
C LEU A 7 -6.40 8.04 -8.31
N PHE A 8 -5.56 9.00 -7.96
CA PHE A 8 -5.25 9.33 -6.58
C PHE A 8 -5.17 10.84 -6.42
N GLU A 9 -6.10 11.41 -5.66
CA GLU A 9 -6.04 12.80 -5.21
C GLU A 9 -5.96 12.83 -3.69
N TYR A 10 -4.94 13.50 -3.16
CA TYR A 10 -4.69 13.57 -1.74
C TYR A 10 -4.56 15.00 -1.26
N GLY A 11 -5.14 15.27 -0.09
CA GLY A 11 -4.87 16.47 0.69
C GLY A 11 -3.71 16.26 1.65
N LYS A 12 -3.80 15.28 2.58
CA LYS A 12 -2.85 15.12 3.71
C LYS A 12 -2.80 13.69 4.25
N PHE A 13 -1.62 13.24 4.70
CA PHE A 13 -1.47 12.02 5.51
C PHE A 13 -0.57 12.26 6.74
N CYS A 14 -1.15 12.05 7.93
CA CYS A 14 -0.50 12.21 9.23
C CYS A 14 -0.30 10.85 9.93
N LYS A 15 0.90 10.60 10.45
CA LYS A 15 1.18 9.42 11.30
C LYS A 15 1.28 9.86 12.75
N LEU A 16 0.60 9.12 13.63
CA LEU A 16 0.76 9.28 15.07
C LEU A 16 2.11 8.69 15.51
N CYS A 17 2.93 9.49 16.19
CA CYS A 17 4.17 9.00 16.80
C CYS A 17 3.83 8.24 18.09
N SER A 18 4.07 6.93 18.14
CA SER A 18 3.72 6.05 19.28
C SER A 18 4.92 5.80 20.19
N LEU A 19 5.54 6.87 20.70
CA LEU A 19 6.54 6.77 21.76
C LEU A 19 5.85 7.01 23.13
N PRO A 20 6.03 6.13 24.12
CA PRO A 20 5.27 6.16 25.38
C PRO A 20 5.60 7.33 26.32
N CYS A 21 6.62 8.13 26.00
CA CYS A 21 7.18 9.16 26.88
C CYS A 21 7.10 10.60 26.32
N LEU A 22 6.68 10.79 25.07
CA LEU A 22 6.57 12.11 24.43
C LEU A 22 5.12 12.36 24.03
N GLN A 23 4.60 13.57 24.24
CA GLN A 23 3.28 13.99 23.77
C GLN A 23 3.06 13.48 22.33
N LYS A 24 1.89 12.87 22.06
CA LYS A 24 1.49 12.35 20.73
C LYS A 24 1.51 13.49 19.70
N ALA A 25 2.68 13.77 19.14
CA ALA A 25 2.84 14.71 18.05
C ALA A 25 2.43 14.02 16.76
N GLN A 26 1.45 14.59 16.06
CA GLN A 26 1.09 14.14 14.72
C GLN A 26 2.21 14.59 13.77
N LYS A 27 2.90 13.63 13.14
CA LYS A 27 3.89 13.93 12.12
C LYS A 27 3.24 13.78 10.76
N GLN A 28 3.11 14.88 10.03
CA GLN A 28 2.69 14.86 8.64
C GLN A 28 3.80 14.21 7.80
N ILE A 29 3.48 13.12 7.09
CA ILE A 29 4.44 12.39 6.24
C ILE A 29 4.25 12.78 4.77
N LEU A 30 3.01 12.88 4.31
CA LEU A 30 2.68 13.25 2.94
C LEU A 30 1.79 14.48 2.92
N THR A 31 2.05 15.36 1.96
CA THR A 31 1.35 16.64 1.81
C THR A 31 0.96 16.81 0.36
N ASN A 32 -0.34 16.94 0.10
CA ASN A 32 -0.94 17.27 -1.20
C ASN A 32 -0.35 16.51 -2.39
N VAL A 33 -0.40 15.17 -2.33
CA VAL A 33 0.10 14.32 -3.40
C VAL A 33 -1.06 14.03 -4.35
N SER A 34 -0.86 14.10 -5.66
CA SER A 34 -1.86 13.64 -6.61
C SER A 34 -1.17 12.98 -7.80
N GLY A 35 -1.86 12.05 -8.44
CA GLY A 35 -1.27 11.31 -9.54
C GLY A 35 -2.20 10.27 -10.15
N ILE A 36 -1.82 9.83 -11.34
CA ILE A 36 -2.52 8.80 -12.08
C ILE A 36 -1.51 7.73 -12.47
N PHE A 37 -1.70 6.51 -12.00
CA PHE A 37 -0.98 5.34 -12.50
C PHE A 37 -1.75 4.72 -13.64
N ARG A 38 -1.10 4.65 -14.81
CA ARG A 38 -1.65 3.99 -16.00
C ARG A 38 -1.17 2.54 -16.04
N THR A 39 -1.87 1.71 -16.82
CA THR A 39 -1.41 0.35 -17.13
C THR A 39 0.03 0.37 -17.65
N GLY A 40 0.90 -0.44 -17.03
CA GLY A 40 2.31 -0.51 -17.36
C GLY A 40 3.17 -0.48 -16.09
N MET A 41 4.43 -0.08 -16.25
CA MET A 41 5.36 0.09 -15.13
C MET A 41 5.34 1.55 -14.68
N ASN A 42 5.06 1.77 -13.40
CA ASN A 42 5.11 3.09 -12.78
C ASN A 42 6.17 3.05 -11.67
N ALA A 43 7.00 4.09 -11.60
CA ALA A 43 8.09 4.18 -10.63
C ALA A 43 7.93 5.38 -9.71
N ILE A 44 8.24 5.19 -8.42
CA ILE A 44 8.28 6.25 -7.41
C ILE A 44 9.73 6.37 -6.93
N MET A 45 10.35 7.52 -7.13
CA MET A 45 11.76 7.77 -6.79
C MET A 45 11.91 8.93 -5.81
N GLY A 46 12.98 8.92 -5.02
CA GLY A 46 13.31 10.01 -4.09
C GLY A 46 14.31 9.57 -3.01
N PRO A 47 14.70 10.47 -2.09
CA PRO A 47 15.64 10.19 -1.00
C PRO A 47 15.05 9.31 0.12
N THR A 48 15.89 8.60 0.87
CA THR A 48 15.46 7.80 2.03
C THR A 48 14.72 8.67 3.05
N GLY A 49 13.60 8.17 3.59
CA GLY A 49 12.79 8.90 4.57
C GLY A 49 11.74 9.87 4.01
N CYS A 50 11.64 10.08 2.69
CA CYS A 50 10.65 11.00 2.10
C CYS A 50 9.21 10.45 2.03
N GLY A 51 8.96 9.24 2.58
CA GLY A 51 7.61 8.67 2.63
C GLY A 51 7.20 7.78 1.44
N LYS A 52 8.11 7.36 0.55
CA LYS A 52 7.79 6.43 -0.56
C LYS A 52 7.07 5.16 -0.12
N SER A 53 7.66 4.42 0.82
CA SER A 53 7.05 3.19 1.33
C SER A 53 5.73 3.50 2.04
N SER A 54 5.61 4.66 2.71
CA SER A 54 4.34 5.09 3.30
C SER A 54 3.27 5.44 2.27
N LEU A 55 3.64 6.00 1.12
CA LEU A 55 2.73 6.19 0.00
C LEU A 55 2.30 4.84 -0.56
N LEU A 56 3.22 3.91 -0.80
CA LEU A 56 2.90 2.56 -1.28
C LEU A 56 2.01 1.77 -0.29
N ASP A 57 2.26 1.88 1.02
CA ASP A 57 1.42 1.28 2.07
C ASP A 57 -0.01 1.82 2.04
N LEU A 58 -0.16 3.13 1.80
CA LEU A 58 -1.46 3.75 1.59
C LEU A 58 -2.11 3.20 0.34
N LEU A 59 -1.39 3.14 -0.79
CA LEU A 59 -1.88 2.60 -2.07
C LEU A 59 -2.33 1.13 -1.93
N ALA A 60 -1.69 0.34 -1.06
CA ALA A 60 -2.00 -1.06 -0.79
C ALA A 60 -3.09 -1.28 0.28
N ASP A 61 -3.67 -0.21 0.84
CA ASP A 61 -4.71 -0.27 1.88
C ASP A 61 -4.25 -1.03 3.15
N ARG A 62 -2.98 -0.83 3.53
CA ARG A 62 -2.35 -1.47 4.71
C ARG A 62 -2.30 -0.60 5.96
N LYS A 63 -2.46 0.71 5.82
CA LYS A 63 -2.54 1.64 6.95
C LYS A 63 -3.97 2.07 7.20
N ASP A 64 -4.28 2.29 8.48
CA ASP A 64 -5.56 2.85 8.90
C ASP A 64 -5.82 4.20 8.24
N ARG A 65 -7.09 4.45 7.92
CA ARG A 65 -7.56 5.72 7.36
C ARG A 65 -7.52 6.85 8.40
N GLU A 66 -7.16 6.56 9.65
CA GLU A 66 -7.02 7.56 10.69
C GLU A 66 -5.88 8.53 10.33
N GLY A 67 -6.23 9.81 10.10
CA GLY A 67 -5.28 10.84 9.66
C GLY A 67 -5.03 10.89 8.14
N PHE A 68 -5.86 10.20 7.35
CA PHE A 68 -5.86 10.24 5.88
C PHE A 68 -6.99 11.14 5.36
N GLU A 69 -6.64 12.19 4.62
CA GLU A 69 -7.57 13.08 3.92
C GLU A 69 -7.34 12.96 2.40
N GLY A 70 -8.28 12.31 1.70
CA GLY A 70 -8.24 12.15 0.24
C GLY A 70 -9.06 10.95 -0.24
N GLU A 71 -9.03 10.71 -1.55
CA GLU A 71 -9.73 9.59 -2.17
C GLU A 71 -8.82 8.80 -3.11
N ILE A 72 -9.13 7.51 -3.19
CA ILE A 72 -8.38 6.55 -3.97
C ILE A 72 -9.35 5.79 -4.85
N LEU A 73 -9.11 5.87 -6.16
CA LEU A 73 -9.96 5.31 -7.18
C LEU A 73 -9.19 4.27 -7.98
N LEU A 74 -9.68 3.03 -7.95
CA LEU A 74 -9.24 1.97 -8.85
C LEU A 74 -10.24 1.86 -9.99
N ASN A 75 -9.81 2.21 -11.21
CA ASN A 75 -10.64 2.21 -12.41
C ASN A 75 -11.90 3.09 -12.27
N GLY A 76 -11.80 4.20 -11.54
CA GLY A 76 -12.94 5.08 -11.26
C GLY A 76 -13.86 4.60 -10.13
N HIS A 77 -13.57 3.47 -9.48
CA HIS A 77 -14.32 2.99 -8.33
C HIS A 77 -13.57 3.23 -7.02
N PRO A 78 -14.26 3.64 -5.94
CA PRO A 78 -13.66 3.81 -4.64
C PRO A 78 -13.21 2.45 -4.06
N ARG A 79 -12.26 2.53 -3.13
CA ARG A 79 -11.76 1.34 -2.41
C ARG A 79 -12.88 0.61 -1.66
N THR A 80 -13.17 -0.59 -2.12
CA THR A 80 -14.07 -1.55 -1.47
C THR A 80 -13.24 -2.64 -0.78
N GLN A 81 -13.82 -3.43 0.12
CA GLN A 81 -13.14 -4.54 0.80
C GLN A 81 -12.48 -5.54 -0.18
N ASN A 82 -13.02 -5.69 -1.39
CA ASN A 82 -12.47 -6.56 -2.42
C ASN A 82 -11.14 -6.08 -3.03
N TYR A 83 -10.68 -4.87 -2.72
CA TYR A 83 -9.45 -4.29 -3.25
C TYR A 83 -8.21 -5.18 -3.02
N LYS A 84 -8.16 -5.87 -1.87
CA LYS A 84 -7.06 -6.78 -1.50
C LYS A 84 -6.94 -8.01 -2.39
N TYR A 85 -8.01 -8.42 -3.07
CA TYR A 85 -7.97 -9.52 -4.03
C TYR A 85 -7.41 -9.11 -5.40
N HIS A 86 -7.47 -7.81 -5.72
CA HIS A 86 -7.02 -7.28 -7.02
C HIS A 86 -5.58 -6.76 -6.99
N VAL A 87 -5.02 -6.49 -5.80
CA VAL A 87 -3.71 -5.86 -5.63
C VAL A 87 -2.79 -6.74 -4.80
N GLY A 88 -1.60 -7.02 -5.32
CA GLY A 88 -0.50 -7.63 -4.58
C GLY A 88 0.45 -6.57 -4.03
N TYR A 89 0.88 -6.71 -2.78
CA TYR A 89 1.88 -5.84 -2.16
C TYR A 89 3.07 -6.67 -1.67
N VAL A 90 4.27 -6.24 -2.05
CA VAL A 90 5.54 -6.82 -1.58
C VAL A 90 6.17 -5.83 -0.60
N VAL A 91 6.49 -6.31 0.58
CA VAL A 91 7.11 -5.53 1.66
C VAL A 91 8.59 -5.28 1.37
N GLN A 92 9.15 -4.24 2.00
CA GLN A 92 10.57 -3.93 1.90
C GLN A 92 11.46 -5.00 2.57
N ASP A 93 11.01 -5.52 3.71
CA ASP A 93 11.71 -6.59 4.45
C ASP A 93 11.03 -7.93 4.17
N ASP A 94 11.80 -8.95 3.77
CA ASP A 94 11.26 -10.26 3.44
C ASP A 94 10.72 -10.98 4.67
N ILE A 95 9.47 -11.45 4.58
CA ILE A 95 8.81 -12.25 5.61
C ILE A 95 8.60 -13.65 5.03
N ILE A 96 9.59 -14.53 5.19
CA ILE A 96 9.59 -15.90 4.63
C ILE A 96 10.02 -16.88 5.74
N CYS A 97 9.47 -18.09 5.73
CA CYS A 97 9.91 -19.15 6.63
C CYS A 97 11.29 -19.68 6.20
N GLY A 98 12.33 -19.36 6.98
CA GLY A 98 13.71 -19.79 6.71
C GLY A 98 13.96 -21.29 6.82
N ASN A 99 13.05 -22.04 7.45
CA ASN A 99 13.16 -23.50 7.61
C ASN A 99 12.57 -24.27 6.41
N LEU A 100 11.90 -23.59 5.48
CA LEU A 100 11.28 -24.19 4.30
C LEU A 100 12.10 -23.86 3.05
N THR A 101 12.12 -24.78 2.10
CA THR A 101 12.67 -24.54 0.76
C THR A 101 11.84 -23.50 0.00
N VAL A 102 12.44 -22.92 -1.05
CA VAL A 102 11.75 -21.94 -1.91
C VAL A 102 10.46 -22.52 -2.49
N LYS A 103 10.49 -23.79 -2.94
CA LYS A 103 9.32 -24.48 -3.50
C LYS A 103 8.21 -24.62 -2.48
N GLU A 104 8.52 -25.00 -1.24
CA GLU A 104 7.53 -25.18 -0.18
C GLU A 104 6.88 -23.85 0.23
N ASN A 105 7.66 -22.79 0.37
CA ASN A 105 7.14 -21.45 0.67
C ASN A 105 6.18 -20.96 -0.43
N LEU A 106 6.52 -21.21 -1.70
CA LEU A 106 5.67 -20.84 -2.84
C LEU A 106 4.38 -21.65 -2.88
N MET A 107 4.47 -22.98 -2.68
CA MET A 107 3.30 -23.87 -2.64
C MET A 107 2.37 -23.51 -1.46
N PHE A 108 2.93 -23.20 -0.29
CA PHE A 108 2.16 -22.74 0.86
C PHE A 108 1.41 -21.44 0.55
N SER A 109 2.09 -20.46 -0.04
CA SER A 109 1.48 -19.19 -0.44
C SER A 109 0.38 -19.37 -1.50
N ALA A 110 0.59 -20.28 -2.45
CA ALA A 110 -0.39 -20.62 -3.47
C ALA A 110 -1.64 -21.26 -2.86
N ASN A 111 -1.48 -22.24 -1.98
CA ASN A 111 -2.60 -22.97 -1.35
C ASN A 111 -3.48 -22.07 -0.48
N VAL A 112 -2.93 -21.02 0.13
CA VAL A 112 -3.70 -20.08 0.97
C VAL A 112 -4.43 -19.02 0.12
N ARG A 113 -3.84 -18.60 -0.99
CA ARG A 113 -4.37 -17.48 -1.81
C ARG A 113 -5.24 -17.93 -2.98
N LEU A 114 -4.95 -19.09 -3.54
CA LEU A 114 -5.67 -19.64 -4.68
C LEU A 114 -6.66 -20.69 -4.18
N SER A 115 -7.90 -20.60 -4.66
CA SER A 115 -8.87 -21.66 -4.41
C SER A 115 -8.42 -22.91 -5.17
N THR A 116 -8.16 -23.98 -4.43
CA THR A 116 -7.96 -25.31 -5.00
C THR A 116 -9.28 -25.75 -5.63
N LYS A 117 -9.33 -25.76 -6.96
CA LYS A 117 -10.40 -26.44 -7.69
C LYS A 117 -10.17 -27.94 -7.65
#